data_AF-F4CA32-F1
#
_entry.id   AF-F4CA32-F1
#
_cell.length_a   1.000
_cell.length_b   1.000
_cell.length_c   1.000
_cell.angle_alpha   90.00
_cell.angle_beta   90.00
_cell.angle_gamma   90.00
#
_symmetry.space_group_name_H-M   'P 1'
#
loop_
_entity.id
_entity.type
_entity.pdbx_description
1 polymer ?
#
loop_
_entity_poly.entity_id
_entity_poly.type
_entity_poly.pdbx_seq_one_letter_code
_entity_poly.pdbx_strand_id
1 'polypeptide(L)' 'MCLTLESLGFLLETDVQTDCTGTFRYIALENDHIISENPITKKLEVNNLQVYEWESLSLKHLKGIFHGEPLGILQEE' A
#
# COMPACT_ATOMS: atom_id res chain seq x y z
N MET A 1 17.31 2.42 -5.97
CA MET A 1 16.04 2.59 -6.70
C MET A 1 14.97 2.88 -5.66
N CYS A 2 14.27 4.01 -5.77
CA CYS A 2 13.10 4.28 -4.94
C CYS A 2 11.93 3.47 -5.50
N LEU A 3 11.22 2.76 -4.63
CA LEU A 3 10.08 1.94 -5.03
C LEU A 3 8.89 2.88 -5.29
N THR A 4 8.42 2.97 -6.53
CA THR A 4 7.23 3.77 -6.89
C THR A 4 5.99 2.90 -6.86
N LEU A 5 4.81 3.53 -6.87
CA LEU A 5 3.54 2.81 -6.91
C LEU A 5 3.43 1.97 -8.18
N GLU A 6 3.86 2.48 -9.34
CA GLU A 6 3.88 1.74 -10.61
C GLU A 6 4.85 0.56 -10.58
N SER A 7 6.03 0.76 -9.99
CA SER A 7 7.03 -0.31 -9.86
C SER A 7 6.51 -1.43 -8.96
N LEU A 8 5.79 -1.06 -7.90
CA LEU A 8 5.16 -2.02 -6.99
C LEU A 8 3.99 -2.75 -7.66
N GLY A 9 3.14 -2.04 -8.40
CA GLY A 9 2.03 -2.64 -9.16
C GLY A 9 2.54 -3.69 -10.13
N PHE A 10 3.63 -3.38 -10.85
CA PHE A 10 4.29 -4.35 -11.72
C PHE A 10 4.80 -5.59 -10.96
N LEU A 11 5.40 -5.43 -9.77
CA LEU A 11 5.90 -6.55 -8.97
C LEU A 11 4.79 -7.42 -8.38
N LEU A 12 3.65 -6.81 -8.05
CA LEU A 12 2.48 -7.48 -7.48
C LEU A 12 1.52 -8.01 -8.55
N GLU A 13 1.86 -7.85 -9.83
CA GLU A 13 0.98 -8.18 -10.96
C GLU A 13 -0.43 -7.54 -10.79
N THR A 14 -0.47 -6.31 -10.27
CA THR A 14 -1.69 -5.57 -9.96
C THR A 14 -1.65 -4.17 -10.58
N ASP A 15 -2.78 -3.77 -11.15
CA ASP A 15 -2.93 -2.45 -11.72
C ASP A 15 -3.03 -1.34 -10.65
N VAL A 16 -2.38 -0.21 -10.95
CA VAL A 16 -2.56 1.02 -10.18
C VAL A 16 -3.91 1.63 -10.53
N GLN A 17 -4.79 1.71 -9.55
CA GLN A 17 -6.10 2.31 -9.65
C GLN A 17 -6.03 3.83 -9.41
N THR A 18 -7.09 4.51 -9.83
CA THR A 18 -7.30 5.94 -9.59
C THR A 18 -8.67 6.15 -8.99
N ASP A 19 -8.78 7.11 -8.07
CA ASP A 19 -10.07 7.53 -7.55
C ASP A 19 -10.93 8.19 -8.63
N CYS A 20 -12.21 8.43 -8.31
CA CYS A 20 -13.15 9.04 -9.24
C CYS A 20 -12.78 10.47 -9.67
N THR A 21 -11.86 11.14 -8.96
CA THR A 21 -11.33 12.45 -9.33
C THR A 21 -10.06 12.39 -10.18
N GLY A 22 -9.43 11.21 -10.29
CA GLY A 22 -8.14 11.02 -10.96
C GLY A 22 -6.95 11.62 -10.22
N THR A 23 -7.14 12.09 -9.00
CA THR A 23 -6.11 12.78 -8.20
C THR A 23 -5.32 11.79 -7.35
N PHE A 24 -5.97 10.73 -6.88
CA PHE A 24 -5.41 9.80 -5.92
C PHE A 24 -5.18 8.44 -6.59
N ARG A 25 -3.92 8.01 -6.60
CA ARG A 25 -3.50 6.74 -7.20
C ARG A 25 -3.20 5.74 -6.09
N TYR A 26 -3.70 4.53 -6.24
CA TYR A 26 -3.52 3.50 -5.23
C TYR A 26 -3.49 2.09 -5.83
N ILE A 27 -2.89 1.17 -5.10
CA ILE A 27 -3.01 -0.27 -5.34
C ILE A 27 -3.98 -0.81 -4.31
N ALA A 28 -5.04 -1.48 -4.75
CA ALA A 28 -5.94 -2.18 -3.85
C ALA A 28 -5.29 -3.49 -3.39
N LEU A 29 -5.32 -3.74 -2.09
CA LEU A 29 -4.93 -4.99 -1.48
C LEU A 29 -6.17 -5.70 -0.89
N GLU A 30 -5.98 -6.90 -0.36
CA GLU A 30 -7.03 -7.59 0.37
C GLU A 30 -7.39 -6.90 1.70
N ASN A 31 -8.54 -7.26 2.27
CA ASN A 31 -9.02 -6.80 3.59
C ASN A 31 -9.10 -5.27 3.72
N ASP A 32 -9.58 -4.57 2.69
CA ASP A 32 -9.73 -3.11 2.68
C ASP A 32 -8.43 -2.33 2.94
N HIS A 33 -7.28 -2.92 2.59
CA HIS A 33 -6.01 -2.21 2.59
C HIS A 33 -5.73 -1.63 1.21
N ILE A 34 -5.08 -0.47 1.17
CA ILE A 34 -4.57 0.12 -0.07
C ILE A 34 -3.13 0.58 0.12
N ILE A 35 -2.35 0.56 -0.96
CA ILE A 35 -1.06 1.24 -1.00
C ILE A 35 -1.22 2.52 -1.80
N SER A 36 -0.80 3.65 -1.24
CA SER A 36 -0.80 4.94 -1.92
C SER A 36 0.55 5.63 -1.79
N GLU A 37 0.76 6.68 -2.58
CA GLU A 37 1.90 7.56 -2.40
C GLU A 37 1.50 8.78 -1.57
N ASN A 38 2.27 9.09 -0.53
CA ASN A 38 2.12 10.32 0.23
C ASN A 38 2.44 11.53 -0.67
N PRO A 39 1.50 12.49 -0.83
CA PRO A 39 1.68 13.60 -1.76
C PRO A 39 2.82 14.55 -1.37
N ILE A 40 3.17 14.63 -0.08
CA ILE A 40 4.20 15.51 0.48
C ILE A 40 5.56 14.80 0.50
N THR A 41 5.62 13.61 1.09
CA THR A 41 6.89 12.91 1.35
C THR A 41 7.33 12.02 0.19
N LYS A 42 6.44 11.75 -0.78
CA LYS A 42 6.68 10.84 -1.91
C LYS A 42 7.04 9.42 -1.50
N LYS A 43 6.67 9.03 -0.27
CA LYS A 43 6.83 7.67 0.24
C LYS A 43 5.56 6.87 0.00
N LEU A 44 5.70 5.58 -0.22
CA LEU A 44 4.58 4.67 -0.25
C LEU A 44 4.07 4.41 1.16
N GLU A 45 2.75 4.34 1.31
CA GLU A 45 2.04 4.14 2.56
C GLU A 45 1.03 3.02 2.39
N VAL A 46 0.89 2.18 3.41
CA VAL A 46 -0.21 1.23 3.53
C VAL A 46 -1.29 1.91 4.34
N ASN A 47 -2.52 1.95 3.82
CA ASN A 47 -3.66 2.53 4.49
C ASN A 47 -4.67 1.41 4.74
N ASN A 48 -5.15 1.32 5.98
CA ASN A 48 -6.25 0.46 6.36
C ASN A 48 -7.54 1.28 6.33
N LEU A 49 -8.42 0.99 5.36
CA LEU A 49 -9.66 1.74 5.17
C LEU A 49 -10.73 1.41 6.21
N GLN A 50 -10.57 0.33 6.99
CA GLN A 50 -11.51 -0.03 8.06
C GLN A 50 -11.33 0.85 9.28
N VAL A 51 -10.08 1.16 9.64
CA VAL A 51 -9.73 1.97 10.82
C VAL A 51 -9.26 3.38 10.48
N TYR A 52 -9.12 3.71 9.18
CA TYR A 52 -8.59 4.99 8.70
C TYR A 52 -7.19 5.32 9.23
N GLU A 53 -6.37 4.28 9.41
CA GLU A 53 -4.97 4.39 9.83
C GLU A 53 -4.04 4.16 8.63
N TRP A 54 -2.88 4.79 8.66
CA TRP A 54 -1.85 4.61 7.65
C TRP A 54 -0.48 4.51 8.29
N GLU A 55 0.39 3.78 7.61
CA GLU A 55 1.80 3.66 7.99
C GLU A 55 2.69 3.63 6.75
N SER A 56 3.97 3.98 6.92
CA SER A 56 4.93 3.91 5.84
C SER A 56 5.13 2.47 5.37
N LEU A 57 5.14 2.25 4.06
CA LEU A 57 5.40 0.94 3.47
C LEU A 57 6.77 0.43 3.90
N SER A 58 6.80 -0.75 4.51
CA SER A 58 8.00 -1.39 5.05
C SER A 58 8.23 -2.74 4.37
N LEU A 59 9.43 -3.31 4.56
CA LEU A 59 9.75 -4.67 4.09
C LEU A 59 8.84 -5.72 4.72
N LYS A 60 8.33 -5.50 5.95
CA LYS A 60 7.39 -6.41 6.61
C LYS A 60 6.08 -6.48 5.83
N HIS A 61 5.54 -5.32 5.42
CA HIS A 61 4.32 -5.25 4.61
C HIS A 61 4.50 -5.92 3.25
N LEU A 62 5.62 -5.66 2.57
CA LEU A 62 5.92 -6.31 1.30
C LEU A 62 5.96 -7.82 1.45
N LYS A 63 6.66 -8.34 2.47
CA LYS A 63 6.70 -9.78 2.73
C LYS A 63 5.29 -10.34 2.95
N GLY A 64 4.46 -9.67 3.75
CA GLY A 64 3.08 -10.11 3.96
C GLY A 64 2.27 -10.16 2.67
N ILE A 65 2.37 -9.11 1.84
CA ILE A 65 1.68 -9.04 0.54
C ILE A 65 2.13 -10.16 -0.40
N PHE A 66 3.44 -10.39 -0.55
CA PHE A 66 3.97 -11.42 -1.45
C PHE A 66 3.67 -12.85 -1.00
N HIS A 67 3.50 -13.08 0.30
CA HIS A 67 3.25 -14.40 0.86
C HIS A 67 1.78 -14.65 1.20
N GLY A 68 0.88 -13.69 0.91
CA GLY A 68 -0.54 -13.77 1.28
C GLY A 68 -0.77 -13.81 2.78
N GLU A 69 0.17 -13.29 3.58
CA GLU A 69 -0.01 -13.17 5.02
C GLU A 69 -0.90 -11.96 5.31
N PRO A 70 -1.80 -12.04 6.30
CA PRO A 70 -2.61 -10.89 6.67
C PRO A 70 -1.70 -9.72 7.03
N LEU A 71 -2.02 -8.53 6.48
CA LEU A 71 -1.46 -7.27 6.92
C LEU A 71 -2.02 -6.94 8.31
N GLY A 72 -1.63 -7.74 9.30
CA GLY A 72 -1.84 -7.44 10.69
C GLY A 72 -0.95 -6.26 11.04
N ILE A 73 -1.54 -5.19 11.56
CA ILE A 73 -0.82 -4.21 12.37
C ILE A 73 -0.25 -5.01 13.53
N LEU A 74 1.01 -5.44 13.41
CA LEU A 74 1.72 -6.07 14.52
C LEU A 74 1.93 -4.95 15.53
N GLN A 75 1.04 -4.89 16.53
CA GLN A 75 1.38 -4.23 17.78
C GLN A 75 2.66 -4.89 18.28
N GLU A 76 3.75 -4.12 18.30
CA GLU A 76 4.97 -4.52 18.99
C GLU A 76 4.62 -4.63 20.48
N GLU A 77 4.54 -5.84 21.01
CA GLU A 77 4.71 -6.13 22.45
C GLU A 77 6.18 -6.41 22.76
#